data_AF-A0A352VHI7-F1
#
_entry.id   AF-A0A352VHI7-F1
#
_cell.length_a   1.000
_cell.length_b   1.000
_cell.length_c   1.000
_cell.angle_alpha   90.00
_cell.angle_beta   90.00
_cell.angle_gamma   90.00
#
_symmetry.space_group_name_H-M   'P 1'
#
loop_
_entity.id
_entity.type
_entity.pdbx_description
1 polymer ?
#
loop_
_entity_poly.entity_id
_entity_poly.type
_entity_poly.pdbx_seq_one_letter_code
_entity_poly.pdbx_strand_id
1 'polypeptide(L)'
;MRPARALLPVGLVLAVACADASERTEGPPDTAAATDPQLVFWASLESLCGQAFRGHVVESEPPDASFEGQALVMHVRECQIGEVRIPFYVGEDRSRTWVITTTAAGIR
;
A
#
# COMPACT_ATOMS: atom_id res chain seq x y z
N MET A 1 67.59 31.85 9.19
CA MET A 1 67.12 32.11 10.57
C MET A 1 66.00 31.13 10.90
N ARG A 2 66.14 30.34 11.97
CA ARG A 2 65.11 29.46 12.56
C ARG A 2 64.67 30.06 13.89
N PRO A 3 63.37 30.02 14.24
CA PRO A 3 62.96 29.31 15.46
C PRO A 3 61.55 28.68 15.31
N ALA A 4 61.02 27.79 16.13
CA ALA A 4 61.52 26.87 17.15
C ALA A 4 60.43 25.76 17.24
N ARG A 5 60.84 24.50 17.42
CA ARG A 5 59.93 23.39 17.77
C ARG A 5 59.43 23.62 19.20
N ALA A 6 58.13 23.59 19.41
CA ALA A 6 57.53 23.41 20.73
C ALA A 6 56.92 22.00 20.80
N LEU A 7 57.31 21.26 21.84
CA LEU A 7 56.83 19.93 22.21
C LEU A 7 55.56 20.06 23.06
N LEU A 8 54.58 19.19 22.76
CA LEU A 8 53.54 18.52 23.57
C LEU A 8 53.07 19.14 24.92
N PRO A 9 51.76 19.01 25.22
CA PRO A 9 51.35 17.76 25.88
C PRO A 9 50.18 17.06 25.17
N VAL A 10 50.33 15.73 25.07
CA VAL A 10 49.25 14.76 24.89
C VAL A 10 48.32 14.91 26.09
N GLY A 11 47.18 15.56 25.86
CA GLY A 11 46.07 15.62 26.80
C GLY A 11 45.13 14.45 26.55
N LEU A 12 45.24 13.42 27.39
CA LEU A 12 44.26 12.35 27.52
C LEU A 12 42.96 12.95 28.07
N VAL A 13 42.00 13.24 27.20
CA VAL A 13 40.63 13.61 27.60
C VAL A 13 39.77 12.36 27.55
N LEU A 14 39.29 11.93 28.73
CA LEU A 14 38.32 10.86 28.89
C LEU A 14 37.05 11.17 28.09
N ALA A 15 36.76 10.34 27.09
CA ALA A 15 35.47 10.32 26.41
C ALA A 15 34.42 9.71 27.35
N VAL A 16 33.56 10.56 27.93
CA VAL A 16 32.29 10.09 28.52
C VAL A 16 31.32 9.91 27.35
N ALA A 17 31.30 8.70 26.82
CA ALA A 17 30.29 8.25 25.88
C ALA A 17 29.05 7.81 26.67
N CYS A 18 28.05 8.67 26.78
CA CYS A 18 26.68 8.20 26.99
C CYS A 18 26.20 7.65 25.65
N ALA A 19 26.51 6.38 25.40
CA ALA A 19 25.85 5.61 24.37
C ALA A 19 24.46 5.23 24.91
N ASP A 20 23.45 6.02 24.59
CA ASP A 20 22.10 5.47 24.51
C ASP A 20 22.10 4.53 23.30
N ALA A 21 22.43 3.27 23.58
CA ALA A 21 22.12 2.16 22.70
C ALA A 21 20.60 2.07 22.61
N SER A 22 20.02 2.89 21.74
CA SER A 22 18.69 2.64 21.20
C SER A 22 18.85 1.42 20.30
N GLU A 23 18.71 0.25 20.92
CA GLU A 23 18.54 -1.03 20.24
C GLU A 23 17.23 -0.94 19.44
N ARG A 24 17.30 -0.38 18.22
CA ARG A 24 16.39 -0.78 17.17
C ARG A 24 16.76 -2.22 16.85
N THR A 25 16.15 -3.14 17.59
CA THR A 25 15.95 -4.52 17.14
C THR A 25 15.17 -4.42 15.83
N GLU A 26 15.88 -4.25 14.72
CA GLU A 26 15.38 -4.64 13.41
C GLU A 26 15.27 -6.15 13.48
N GLY A 27 14.06 -6.61 13.83
CA GLY A 27 13.73 -8.03 13.76
C GLY A 27 13.96 -8.54 12.33
N PRO A 28 14.12 -9.86 12.14
CA PRO A 28 14.15 -10.45 10.80
C PRO A 28 13.01 -9.88 9.96
N PRO A 29 13.21 -9.56 8.66
CA PRO A 29 12.15 -9.01 7.82
C PRO A 29 10.95 -9.93 7.94
N ASP A 30 9.87 -9.36 8.48
CA ASP A 30 8.69 -10.10 8.86
C ASP A 30 8.13 -10.77 7.61
N THR A 31 8.40 -12.07 7.46
CA THR A 31 7.89 -12.87 6.35
C THR A 31 6.36 -12.97 6.43
N ALA A 32 5.74 -12.48 7.52
CA ALA A 32 4.29 -12.32 7.64
C ALA A 32 3.70 -11.24 6.71
N ALA A 33 4.50 -10.36 6.10
CA ALA A 33 3.99 -9.41 5.10
C ALA A 33 3.36 -10.11 3.87
N ALA A 34 3.74 -11.36 3.58
CA ALA A 34 3.13 -12.18 2.53
C ALA A 34 1.87 -12.96 3.00
N THR A 35 1.48 -12.83 4.28
CA THR A 35 0.36 -13.58 4.89
C THR A 35 -0.86 -12.71 5.16
N ASP A 36 -0.77 -11.38 5.15
CA ASP A 36 -1.94 -10.51 5.33
C ASP A 36 -2.88 -10.61 4.11
N PRO A 37 -4.11 -11.14 4.27
CA PRO A 37 -5.05 -11.27 3.16
C PRO A 37 -5.42 -9.94 2.50
N GLN A 38 -5.41 -8.83 3.24
CA GLN A 38 -5.71 -7.51 2.68
C GLN A 38 -4.59 -7.02 1.78
N LEU A 39 -3.33 -7.23 2.16
CA LEU A 39 -2.18 -6.89 1.31
C LEU A 39 -2.16 -7.74 0.04
N VAL A 40 -2.46 -9.04 0.15
CA VAL A 40 -2.56 -9.94 -1.00
C VAL A 40 -3.71 -9.51 -1.93
N PHE A 41 -4.88 -9.18 -1.38
CA PHE A 41 -6.01 -8.67 -2.14
C PHE A 41 -5.66 -7.35 -2.86
N TRP A 42 -5.02 -6.41 -2.16
CA TRP A 42 -4.61 -5.13 -2.73
C TRP A 42 -3.65 -5.31 -3.90
N ALA A 43 -2.58 -6.08 -3.71
CA ALA A 43 -1.61 -6.36 -4.77
C ALA A 43 -2.28 -7.07 -5.98
N SER A 44 -3.21 -7.98 -5.70
CA SER A 44 -3.98 -8.65 -6.75
C SER A 44 -4.84 -7.66 -7.53
N LEU A 45 -5.55 -6.76 -6.82
CA LEU A 45 -6.38 -5.73 -7.44
C LEU A 45 -5.55 -4.75 -8.28
N GLU A 46 -4.41 -4.29 -7.78
CA GLU A 46 -3.51 -3.41 -8.53
C GLU A 46 -2.98 -4.08 -9.81
N SER A 47 -2.72 -5.39 -9.77
CA SER A 47 -2.27 -6.15 -10.95
C SER A 47 -3.29 -6.16 -12.11
N LEU A 48 -4.57 -5.90 -11.80
CA LEU A 48 -5.64 -5.83 -12.81
C LEU A 48 -5.76 -4.44 -13.46
N CYS A 49 -4.90 -3.48 -13.11
CA CYS A 49 -5.02 -2.12 -13.62
C CYS A 49 -4.99 -2.06 -15.16
N GLY A 50 -5.93 -1.31 -15.73
CA GLY A 50 -6.14 -1.18 -17.17
C GLY A 50 -7.02 -2.28 -17.78
N GLN A 51 -7.39 -3.31 -17.01
CA GLN A 51 -8.23 -4.41 -17.50
C GLN A 51 -9.72 -4.13 -17.35
N ALA A 52 -10.52 -4.85 -18.14
CA ALA A 52 -11.97 -4.79 -18.10
C ALA A 52 -12.56 -6.20 -18.12
N PHE A 53 -13.61 -6.41 -17.33
CA PHE A 53 -14.22 -7.71 -17.12
C PHE A 53 -15.72 -7.62 -17.33
N ARG A 54 -16.25 -8.44 -18.24
CA ARG A 54 -17.69 -8.57 -18.45
C ARG A 54 -18.24 -9.69 -17.57
N GLY A 55 -19.34 -9.41 -16.89
CA GLY A 55 -20.06 -10.34 -16.03
C GLY A 55 -21.57 -10.28 -16.21
N HIS A 56 -22.26 -11.13 -15.45
CA HIS A 56 -23.70 -11.16 -15.30
C HIS A 56 -24.02 -11.66 -13.88
N VAL A 57 -25.22 -11.39 -13.40
CA VAL A 57 -25.71 -11.90 -12.11
C VAL A 57 -25.96 -13.40 -12.24
N VAL A 58 -25.38 -14.19 -11.33
CA VAL A 58 -25.62 -15.64 -11.24
C VAL A 58 -26.64 -16.00 -10.15
N GLU A 59 -26.70 -15.18 -9.10
CA GLU A 59 -27.62 -15.30 -7.97
C GLU A 59 -27.85 -13.89 -7.38
N SER A 60 -29.09 -13.57 -7.00
CA SER A 60 -29.46 -12.31 -6.35
C SER A 60 -30.59 -12.58 -5.37
N GLU A 61 -30.32 -12.44 -4.07
CA GLU A 61 -31.30 -12.65 -3.01
C GLU A 61 -31.25 -11.51 -1.97
N PRO A 62 -32.29 -10.66 -1.87
CA PRO A 62 -33.47 -10.64 -2.74
C PRO A 62 -33.11 -10.23 -4.18
N PRO A 63 -34.00 -10.49 -5.15
CA PRO A 63 -33.88 -9.98 -6.52
C PRO A 63 -33.62 -8.48 -6.56
N ASP A 64 -32.58 -8.05 -7.29
CA ASP A 64 -32.31 -6.64 -7.59
C ASP A 64 -32.48 -6.38 -9.08
N ALA A 65 -33.67 -5.89 -9.44
CA ALA A 65 -34.03 -5.56 -10.81
C ALA A 65 -33.10 -4.52 -11.47
N SER A 66 -32.29 -3.79 -10.69
CA SER A 66 -31.33 -2.84 -11.25
C SER A 66 -30.12 -3.52 -11.91
N PHE A 67 -29.84 -4.79 -11.58
CA PHE A 67 -28.75 -5.57 -12.18
C PHE A 67 -29.24 -6.76 -13.02
N GLU A 68 -30.44 -7.28 -12.74
CA GLU A 68 -30.97 -8.44 -13.44
C GLU A 68 -31.07 -8.22 -14.97
N GLY A 69 -30.58 -9.22 -15.71
CA GLY A 69 -30.55 -9.19 -17.18
C GLY A 69 -29.61 -8.14 -17.78
N GLN A 70 -28.90 -7.35 -16.97
CA GLN A 70 -27.99 -6.32 -17.46
C GLN A 70 -26.62 -6.90 -17.81
N ALA A 71 -26.00 -6.37 -18.86
CA ALA A 71 -24.57 -6.59 -19.09
C ALA A 71 -23.79 -5.80 -18.02
N LEU A 72 -22.97 -6.51 -17.24
CA LEU A 72 -22.16 -5.88 -16.21
C LEU A 72 -20.72 -5.77 -16.72
N VAL A 73 -20.12 -4.59 -16.65
CA VAL A 73 -18.72 -4.41 -17.05
C VAL A 73 -17.97 -3.64 -15.98
N MET A 74 -16.95 -4.29 -15.42
CA MET A 74 -16.04 -3.71 -14.44
C MET A 74 -14.79 -3.22 -15.16
N HIS A 75 -14.45 -1.94 -15.03
CA HIS A 75 -13.24 -1.35 -15.60
C HIS A 75 -12.26 -0.96 -14.48
N VAL A 76 -11.13 -1.63 -14.35
CA VAL A 76 -10.09 -1.22 -13.38
C VAL A 76 -9.19 -0.21 -14.09
N ARG A 77 -9.26 1.09 -13.79
CA ARG A 77 -8.56 2.11 -14.61
C ARG A 77 -7.69 3.10 -13.85
N GLU A 78 -8.17 3.66 -12.75
CA GLU A 78 -7.45 4.71 -12.04
C GLU A 78 -6.82 4.09 -10.80
N CYS A 79 -5.57 3.64 -10.94
CA CYS A 79 -4.81 3.02 -9.85
C CYS A 79 -3.74 3.99 -9.40
N GLN A 80 -3.97 4.62 -8.25
CA GLN A 80 -3.06 5.52 -7.59
C GLN A 80 -2.57 4.89 -6.28
N ILE A 81 -1.55 5.49 -5.66
CA ILE A 81 -1.06 5.03 -4.36
C ILE A 81 -2.22 5.09 -3.36
N GLY A 82 -2.64 3.91 -2.91
CA GLY A 82 -3.69 3.75 -1.90
C GLY A 82 -5.13 3.98 -2.36
N GLU A 83 -5.38 4.20 -3.66
CA GLU A 83 -6.74 4.29 -4.21
C GLU A 83 -6.83 3.61 -5.58
N VAL A 84 -7.83 2.74 -5.76
CA VAL A 84 -8.20 2.18 -7.06
C VAL A 84 -9.65 2.54 -7.36
N ARG A 85 -9.90 3.19 -8.49
CA ARG A 85 -11.25 3.52 -8.96
C ARG A 85 -11.66 2.62 -10.13
N ILE A 86 -12.87 2.09 -9.99
CA ILE A 86 -13.41 1.06 -10.87
C ILE A 86 -14.78 1.52 -11.37
N PRO A 87 -14.88 2.18 -12.53
CA PRO A 87 -16.16 2.39 -13.19
C PRO A 87 -16.86 1.04 -13.42
N PHE A 88 -18.10 0.93 -12.95
CA PHE A 88 -18.90 -0.29 -13.04
C PHE A 88 -20.17 -0.01 -13.83
N TYR A 89 -20.20 -0.50 -15.06
CA TYR A 89 -21.31 -0.26 -15.98
C TYR A 89 -22.38 -1.33 -15.81
N VAL A 90 -23.62 -0.87 -15.76
CA VAL A 90 -24.81 -1.71 -15.61
C VAL A 90 -25.74 -1.41 -16.79
N GLY A 91 -25.63 -2.22 -17.84
CA GLY A 91 -26.26 -1.89 -19.12
C GLY A 91 -25.74 -0.55 -19.65
N GLU A 92 -26.64 0.42 -19.85
CA GLU A 92 -26.28 1.79 -20.26
C GLU A 92 -26.02 2.75 -19.08
N ASP A 93 -26.28 2.34 -17.84
CA ASP A 93 -25.93 3.13 -16.65
C ASP A 93 -24.41 3.05 -16.42
N ARG A 94 -23.74 4.19 -16.60
CA ARG A 94 -22.28 4.36 -16.41
C ARG A 94 -21.93 5.29 -15.26
N SER A 95 -22.92 5.58 -14.39
CA SER A 95 -22.75 6.54 -13.29
C SER A 95 -21.99 5.95 -12.10
N ARG A 96 -21.97 4.62 -11.96
CA ARG A 96 -21.44 3.93 -10.79
C ARG A 96 -19.94 3.78 -10.90
N THR A 97 -19.25 4.10 -9.81
CA THR A 97 -17.81 3.89 -9.66
C THR A 97 -17.55 3.33 -8.28
N TRP A 98 -16.96 2.15 -8.20
CA TRP A 98 -16.41 1.66 -6.94
C TRP A 98 -15.07 2.33 -6.68
N VAL A 99 -14.85 2.76 -5.45
CA VAL A 99 -13.59 3.39 -5.02
C VAL A 99 -13.08 2.58 -3.86
N ILE A 100 -11.98 1.87 -4.08
CA ILE A 100 -11.34 1.03 -3.08
C ILE A 100 -10.13 1.80 -2.56
N THR A 101 -10.03 1.99 -1.25
CA THR A 101 -9.00 2.83 -0.63
C THR A 101 -8.30 2.08 0.50
N THR A 102 -6.96 2.14 0.53
CA THR A 102 -6.18 1.69 1.70
C THR A 102 -6.23 2.74 2.80
N THR A 103 -6.45 2.32 4.03
CA THR A 103 -6.46 3.16 5.23
C THR A 103 -5.57 2.54 6.31
N ALA A 104 -5.30 3.29 7.37
CA ALA A 104 -4.57 2.76 8.53
C ALA A 104 -5.29 1.58 9.22
N ALA A 105 -6.60 1.44 9.03
CA ALA A 105 -7.41 0.37 9.61
C ALA A 105 -7.67 -0.81 8.64
N GLY A 106 -7.14 -0.77 7.41
CA GLY A 106 -7.39 -1.77 6.37
C GLY A 106 -7.93 -1.17 5.08
N ILE A 107 -8.62 -1.98 4.27
CA ILE A 107 -9.17 -1.59 2.97
C ILE A 107 -10.67 -1.31 3.09
N ARG A 108 -11.15 -0.25 2.43
CA ARG A 108 -12.57 0.12 2.36
C ARG A 108 -13.02 0.35 0.93
#